data_AF-A0A970VNG5-F1
#
_entry.id   AF-A0A970VNG5-F1
#
_cell.length_a   1.000
_cell.length_b   1.000
_cell.length_c   1.000
_cell.angle_alpha   90.00
_cell.angle_beta   90.00
_cell.angle_gamma   90.00
#
_symmetry.space_group_name_H-M   'P 1'
#
loop_
_entity.id
_entity.type
_entity.pdbx_description
1 polymer ?
#
loop_
_entity_poly.entity_id
_entity_poly.type
_entity_poly.pdbx_seq_one_letter_code
_entity_poly.pdbx_strand_id
1 'polypeptide(L)'
;MKQFLSVLLLMMMIAGAAFASQDQQEPVWEDMINEEEVIAIARAEVAKGFKIEESVLDDYGCTITLKPHHDHPYWEVCFEEPEDIAQSDRIFNCAMDRITTFKTYLYPNGKIILPVREAIAAWMGLVAPAYNALDEEITAFAQKATGGFVNWPLEVRAEYSKTIRPKVQAILESGDLTDLMAAGHPNIQWLAQSTFIYGVPDEKSISQENALALAKAAITASYGVSPDFVQQYKTIYVYYDITDASVPRWKFLFNCMSLPPDVPQEDQLYYKVELSAYDGSITFINAFPFMFNGLNNDLEYHISHY
;
A
#
# COMPACT_ATOMS: atom_id res chain seq x y z
N MET A 1 -12.50 -15.26 -16.17
CA MET A 1 -13.10 -15.78 -14.92
C MET A 1 -12.30 -16.91 -14.28
N LYS A 2 -12.07 -18.06 -14.93
CA LYS A 2 -11.21 -19.13 -14.36
C LYS A 2 -9.73 -18.74 -14.18
N GLN A 3 -9.20 -17.83 -15.01
CA GLN A 3 -7.80 -17.38 -14.92
C GLN A 3 -7.52 -16.42 -13.76
N PHE A 4 -8.51 -15.65 -13.28
CA PHE A 4 -8.32 -14.72 -12.15
C PHE A 4 -8.31 -15.46 -10.80
N LEU A 5 -9.18 -16.47 -10.65
CA LEU A 5 -9.18 -17.35 -9.46
C LEU A 5 -7.93 -18.25 -9.39
N SER A 6 -7.41 -18.71 -10.54
CA SER A 6 -6.20 -19.54 -10.57
C SER A 6 -4.93 -18.77 -10.22
N VAL A 7 -4.86 -17.46 -10.46
CA VAL A 7 -3.72 -16.63 -10.04
C VAL A 7 -3.78 -16.35 -8.53
N LEU A 8 -4.96 -16.02 -7.99
CA LEU A 8 -5.12 -15.77 -6.55
C LEU A 8 -4.85 -17.02 -5.68
N LEU A 9 -5.26 -18.22 -6.14
CA LEU A 9 -4.99 -19.48 -5.43
C LEU A 9 -3.56 -20.02 -5.64
N LEU A 10 -2.90 -19.69 -6.75
CA LEU A 10 -1.52 -20.08 -7.01
C LEU A 10 -0.52 -19.17 -6.27
N MET A 11 -0.85 -17.88 -6.09
CA MET A 11 -0.03 -16.92 -5.34
C MET A 11 0.00 -17.19 -3.83
N MET A 12 -1.06 -17.78 -3.27
CA MET A 12 -1.04 -18.25 -1.87
C MET A 12 -0.07 -19.42 -1.61
N MET A 13 0.47 -20.08 -2.65
CA MET A 13 1.39 -21.22 -2.52
C MET A 13 2.87 -20.93 -2.82
N ILE A 14 3.24 -19.72 -3.27
CA ILE A 14 4.63 -19.39 -3.72
C ILE A 14 5.37 -18.46 -2.73
N ALA A 15 4.82 -18.16 -1.56
CA ALA A 15 5.48 -17.36 -0.52
C ALA A 15 6.63 -18.09 0.22
N GLY A 16 7.42 -18.89 -0.49
CA GLY A 16 8.49 -19.71 0.08
C GLY A 16 9.50 -20.15 -0.99
N ALA A 17 10.26 -19.21 -1.55
CA ALA A 17 11.66 -19.37 -1.96
C ALA A 17 12.11 -18.22 -2.86
N ALA A 18 13.10 -17.43 -2.44
CA ALA A 18 14.43 -17.44 -3.08
C ALA A 18 15.34 -16.36 -2.48
N PHE A 19 16.59 -16.77 -2.27
CA PHE A 19 17.69 -16.00 -1.71
C PHE A 19 18.21 -14.92 -2.65
N ALA A 20 18.79 -13.87 -2.05
CA ALA A 20 19.61 -12.88 -2.71
C ALA A 20 20.92 -13.46 -3.26
N SER A 21 21.27 -13.04 -4.49
CA SER A 21 22.56 -12.48 -4.91
C SER A 21 22.92 -12.92 -6.34
N GLN A 22 22.97 -11.96 -7.26
CA GLN A 22 23.87 -11.88 -8.41
C GLN A 22 23.53 -10.61 -9.20
N ASP A 23 24.57 -9.90 -9.64
CA ASP A 23 24.57 -8.73 -10.52
C ASP A 23 23.26 -8.55 -11.31
N GLN A 24 22.33 -7.75 -10.79
CA GLN A 24 21.12 -7.39 -11.54
C GLN A 24 21.50 -6.27 -12.50
N GLN A 25 21.89 -6.67 -13.70
CA GLN A 25 21.58 -5.89 -14.88
C GLN A 25 20.07 -5.57 -14.80
N GLU A 26 19.72 -4.29 -14.73
CA GLU A 26 18.33 -3.86 -14.55
C GLU A 26 17.44 -4.61 -15.56
N PRO A 27 16.34 -5.24 -15.12
CA PRO A 27 15.47 -5.95 -16.02
C PRO A 27 15.01 -4.99 -17.12
N VAL A 28 15.36 -5.30 -18.37
CA VAL A 28 14.85 -4.58 -19.54
C VAL A 28 13.41 -5.05 -19.74
N TRP A 29 12.45 -4.21 -19.40
CA TRP A 29 11.04 -4.50 -19.60
C TRP A 29 10.71 -4.26 -21.07
N GLU A 30 10.39 -5.34 -21.81
CA GLU A 30 10.28 -5.33 -23.28
C GLU A 30 9.28 -4.28 -23.82
N ASP A 31 8.29 -3.89 -23.02
CA ASP A 31 7.26 -2.91 -23.37
C ASP A 31 7.47 -1.53 -22.70
N MET A 32 8.66 -1.24 -22.16
CA MET A 32 8.92 0.03 -21.49
C MET A 32 8.97 1.19 -22.50
N ILE A 33 8.04 2.13 -22.35
CA ILE A 33 8.02 3.38 -23.11
C ILE A 33 9.07 4.36 -22.58
N ASN A 34 9.49 5.30 -23.42
CA ASN A 34 10.52 6.28 -23.05
C ASN A 34 9.95 7.43 -22.21
N GLU A 35 10.82 8.21 -21.57
CA GLU A 35 10.41 9.31 -20.67
C GLU A 35 9.53 10.38 -21.36
N GLU A 36 9.80 10.70 -22.63
CA GLU A 36 9.02 11.68 -23.39
C GLU A 36 7.58 11.19 -23.61
N GLU A 37 7.42 9.90 -23.96
CA GLU A 37 6.11 9.26 -24.08
C GLU A 37 5.36 9.20 -22.75
N VAL A 38 6.07 8.89 -21.65
CA VAL A 38 5.47 8.86 -20.31
C VAL A 38 4.96 10.24 -19.90
N ILE A 39 5.77 11.28 -20.10
CA ILE A 39 5.39 12.67 -19.79
C ILE A 39 4.20 13.10 -20.64
N ALA A 40 4.18 12.78 -21.94
CA ALA A 40 3.06 13.11 -22.81
C ALA A 40 1.74 12.48 -22.34
N ILE A 41 1.76 11.18 -22.01
CA ILE A 41 0.58 10.47 -21.49
C ILE A 41 0.14 11.05 -20.15
N ALA A 42 1.09 11.27 -19.23
CA ALA A 42 0.83 11.84 -17.92
C ALA A 42 0.21 13.25 -18.02
N ARG A 43 0.76 14.12 -18.88
CA ARG A 43 0.28 15.47 -19.14
C ARG A 43 -1.15 15.46 -19.65
N ALA A 44 -1.44 14.65 -20.67
CA ALA A 44 -2.78 14.51 -21.23
C ALA A 44 -3.81 14.04 -20.19
N GLU A 45 -3.46 13.06 -19.36
CA GLU A 45 -4.36 12.56 -18.33
C GLU A 45 -4.57 13.56 -17.17
N VAL A 46 -3.52 14.27 -16.74
CA VAL A 46 -3.64 15.34 -15.73
C VAL A 46 -4.51 16.49 -16.24
N ALA A 47 -4.24 16.98 -17.46
CA ALA A 47 -5.01 18.06 -18.06
C ALA A 47 -6.50 17.69 -18.19
N LYS A 48 -6.78 16.47 -18.67
CA LYS A 48 -8.14 15.91 -18.75
C LYS A 48 -8.80 15.80 -17.38
N GLY A 49 -8.08 15.34 -16.36
CA GLY A 49 -8.61 15.14 -15.01
C GLY A 49 -8.99 16.44 -14.31
N PHE A 50 -8.14 17.46 -14.40
CA PHE A 50 -8.37 18.81 -13.87
C PHE A 50 -9.22 19.69 -14.79
N LYS A 51 -9.53 19.22 -16.01
CA LYS A 51 -10.30 19.94 -17.03
C LYS A 51 -9.64 21.26 -17.46
N ILE A 52 -8.35 21.18 -17.76
CA ILE A 52 -7.53 22.27 -18.26
C ILE A 52 -6.94 21.90 -19.62
N GLU A 53 -6.45 22.90 -20.35
CA GLU A 53 -5.68 22.65 -21.57
C GLU A 53 -4.29 22.07 -21.21
N GLU A 54 -3.77 21.13 -22.01
CA GLU A 54 -2.45 20.53 -21.76
C GLU A 54 -1.32 21.56 -21.69
N SER A 55 -1.42 22.63 -22.51
CA SER A 55 -0.41 23.70 -22.57
C SER A 55 -0.28 24.48 -21.26
N VAL A 56 -1.26 24.41 -20.36
CA VAL A 56 -1.16 25.03 -19.02
C VAL A 56 -0.04 24.38 -18.21
N LEU A 57 0.23 23.09 -18.45
CA LEU A 57 1.28 22.33 -17.77
C LEU A 57 2.67 22.56 -18.37
N ASP A 58 2.80 23.34 -19.46
CA ASP A 58 4.10 23.62 -20.10
C ASP A 58 4.99 24.48 -19.21
N ASP A 59 4.38 25.33 -18.39
CA ASP A 59 5.06 26.20 -17.43
C ASP A 59 5.30 25.51 -16.07
N TYR A 60 4.86 24.26 -15.90
CA TYR A 60 4.94 23.53 -14.63
C TYR A 60 6.25 22.76 -14.54
N GLY A 61 6.81 22.68 -13.33
CA GLY A 61 7.88 21.74 -13.05
C GLY A 61 7.40 20.32 -13.30
N CYS A 62 8.21 19.49 -13.96
CA CYS A 62 7.88 18.10 -14.21
C CYS A 62 9.07 17.22 -13.85
N THR A 63 8.90 16.34 -12.87
CA THR A 63 9.88 15.32 -12.53
C THR A 63 9.31 13.94 -12.85
N ILE A 64 10.15 13.10 -13.46
CA ILE A 64 9.83 11.71 -13.77
C ILE A 64 10.82 10.82 -13.03
N THR A 65 10.32 9.78 -12.37
CA THR A 65 11.14 8.80 -11.67
C THR A 65 10.62 7.40 -11.91
N LEU A 66 11.48 6.48 -12.33
CA LEU A 66 11.16 5.06 -12.34
C LEU A 66 11.32 4.51 -10.92
N LYS A 67 10.26 3.90 -10.38
CA LYS A 67 10.23 3.33 -9.03
C LYS A 67 10.10 1.80 -9.11
N PRO A 68 10.84 1.05 -8.27
CA PRO A 68 10.69 -0.39 -8.18
C PRO A 68 9.33 -0.75 -7.54
N HIS A 69 8.71 -1.84 -8.01
CA HIS A 69 7.54 -2.46 -7.40
C HIS A 69 7.56 -3.99 -7.64
N HIS A 70 6.83 -4.75 -6.82
CA HIS A 70 6.98 -6.20 -6.68
C HIS A 70 6.91 -7.00 -8.00
N ASP A 71 6.00 -6.65 -8.89
CA ASP A 71 5.76 -7.40 -10.12
C ASP A 71 6.29 -6.71 -11.39
N HIS A 72 6.41 -5.39 -11.35
CA HIS A 72 6.91 -4.53 -12.44
C HIS A 72 7.25 -3.16 -11.84
N PRO A 73 8.24 -2.40 -12.34
CA PRO A 73 8.42 -1.02 -11.92
C PRO A 73 7.24 -0.17 -12.39
N TYR A 74 7.18 1.06 -11.91
CA TYR A 74 6.22 2.05 -12.39
C TYR A 74 6.89 3.41 -12.53
N TRP A 75 6.35 4.24 -13.42
CA TRP A 75 6.73 5.64 -13.55
C TRP A 75 5.92 6.47 -12.57
N GLU A 76 6.59 7.24 -11.71
CA GLU A 76 6.01 8.37 -10.98
C GLU A 76 6.29 9.64 -11.79
N VAL A 77 5.23 10.36 -12.17
CA VAL A 77 5.34 11.67 -12.81
C VAL A 77 4.73 12.70 -11.88
N CYS A 78 5.53 13.67 -11.45
CA CYS A 78 5.13 14.74 -10.55
C CYS A 78 5.13 16.07 -11.30
N PHE A 79 3.97 16.72 -11.34
CA PHE A 79 3.82 18.09 -11.80
C PHE A 79 3.87 19.03 -10.59
N GLU A 80 4.61 20.13 -10.71
CA GLU A 80 4.77 21.15 -9.68
C GLU A 80 4.34 22.51 -10.22
N GLU A 81 3.39 23.13 -9.53
CA GLU A 81 2.94 24.47 -9.84
C GLU A 81 4.02 25.50 -9.52
N PRO A 82 4.25 26.48 -10.40
CA PRO A 82 5.12 27.61 -10.12
C PRO A 82 4.80 28.31 -8.78
N GLU A 83 5.84 28.79 -8.10
CA GLU A 83 5.71 29.44 -6.80
C GLU A 83 4.94 30.78 -6.87
N ASP A 84 4.98 31.44 -8.03
CA ASP A 84 4.40 32.76 -8.27
C ASP A 84 2.90 32.73 -8.62
N ILE A 85 2.31 31.54 -8.83
CA ILE A 85 0.86 31.40 -8.98
C ILE A 85 0.17 31.76 -7.66
N ALA A 86 -0.80 32.68 -7.74
CA ALA A 86 -1.62 33.07 -6.61
C ALA A 86 -2.42 31.87 -6.07
N GLN A 87 -2.57 31.77 -4.75
CA GLN A 87 -3.23 30.62 -4.11
C GLN A 87 -4.64 30.32 -4.66
N SER A 88 -5.40 31.36 -5.06
CA SER A 88 -6.74 31.23 -5.64
C SER A 88 -6.75 30.58 -7.03
N ASP A 89 -5.61 30.63 -7.71
CA ASP A 89 -5.46 30.26 -9.12
C ASP A 89 -4.72 28.92 -9.25
N ARG A 90 -4.32 28.31 -8.12
CA ARG A 90 -3.71 26.99 -8.05
C ARG A 90 -4.73 25.90 -8.42
N ILE A 91 -4.37 25.10 -9.41
CA ILE A 91 -5.13 23.99 -9.98
C ILE A 91 -5.10 22.78 -9.05
N PHE A 92 -3.96 22.49 -8.42
CA PHE A 92 -3.80 21.31 -7.55
C PHE A 92 -4.36 21.52 -6.13
N ASN A 93 -4.86 22.72 -5.82
CA ASN A 93 -5.47 23.05 -4.53
C ASN A 93 -6.89 22.44 -4.38
N CYS A 94 -6.99 21.13 -4.21
CA CYS A 94 -8.27 20.41 -4.25
C CYS A 94 -8.80 19.90 -2.89
N ALA A 95 -8.02 19.98 -1.80
CA ALA A 95 -8.51 19.56 -0.46
C ALA A 95 -7.75 20.14 0.74
N MET A 96 -6.49 20.55 0.56
CA MET A 96 -5.66 21.14 1.61
C MET A 96 -4.87 22.28 0.97
N ASP A 97 -4.99 23.52 1.48
CA ASP A 97 -4.43 24.79 0.95
C ASP A 97 -2.89 24.87 0.86
N ARG A 98 -2.20 23.76 0.62
CA ARG A 98 -0.73 23.61 0.67
C ARG A 98 -0.16 22.61 -0.33
N ILE A 99 -0.99 21.99 -1.16
CA ILE A 99 -0.52 21.04 -2.17
C ILE A 99 -0.22 21.81 -3.45
N THR A 100 1.07 21.99 -3.75
CA THR A 100 1.57 22.62 -4.99
C THR A 100 1.99 21.58 -6.04
N THR A 101 1.85 20.29 -5.72
CA THR A 101 2.28 19.19 -6.58
C THR A 101 1.16 18.20 -6.82
N PHE A 102 1.14 17.61 -8.00
CA PHE A 102 0.26 16.50 -8.34
C PHE A 102 1.06 15.35 -8.93
N LYS A 103 0.84 14.15 -8.40
CA LYS A 103 1.53 12.93 -8.85
C LYS A 103 0.56 12.01 -9.56
N THR A 104 0.98 11.53 -10.73
CA THR A 104 0.30 10.45 -11.48
C THR A 104 1.27 9.30 -11.72
N TYR A 105 0.72 8.11 -11.92
CA TYR A 105 1.45 6.86 -11.92
C TYR A 105 1.10 6.01 -13.13
N LEU A 106 2.12 5.47 -13.79
CA LEU A 106 1.99 4.68 -15.02
C LEU A 106 2.75 3.36 -14.91
N TYR A 107 2.17 2.30 -15.44
CA TYR A 107 2.90 1.06 -15.71
C TYR A 107 3.99 1.30 -16.78
N PRO A 108 4.98 0.39 -16.93
CA PRO A 108 6.09 0.58 -17.86
C PRO A 108 5.65 0.82 -19.30
N ASN A 109 4.51 0.27 -19.70
CA ASN A 109 3.90 0.41 -21.03
C ASN A 109 3.05 1.68 -21.22
N GLY A 110 3.08 2.62 -20.27
CA GLY A 110 2.33 3.88 -20.35
C GLY A 110 0.86 3.77 -19.96
N LYS A 111 0.38 2.62 -19.50
CA LYS A 111 -0.99 2.52 -18.96
C LYS A 111 -1.07 3.26 -17.62
N ILE A 112 -1.98 4.23 -17.54
CA ILE A 112 -2.32 4.94 -16.30
C ILE A 112 -2.83 3.94 -15.24
N ILE A 113 -2.27 4.00 -14.04
CA ILE A 113 -2.62 3.12 -12.91
C ILE A 113 -3.96 3.54 -12.27
N LEU A 114 -4.15 4.85 -12.03
CA LEU A 114 -5.40 5.44 -11.56
C LEU A 114 -5.72 6.68 -12.41
N PRO A 115 -6.87 6.72 -13.11
CA PRO A 115 -7.30 7.92 -13.80
C PRO A 115 -7.34 9.13 -12.88
N VAL A 116 -6.82 10.28 -13.34
CA VAL A 116 -6.63 11.47 -12.48
C VAL A 116 -7.96 11.97 -11.92
N ARG A 117 -9.04 11.86 -12.70
CA ARG A 117 -10.37 12.23 -12.25
C ARG A 117 -10.86 11.38 -11.08
N GLU A 118 -10.53 10.10 -11.04
CA GLU A 118 -10.87 9.20 -9.94
C GLU A 118 -10.04 9.55 -8.69
N ALA A 119 -8.75 9.85 -8.86
CA ALA A 119 -7.89 10.33 -7.78
C ALA A 119 -8.44 11.62 -7.14
N ILE A 120 -8.83 12.61 -7.96
CA ILE A 120 -9.43 13.86 -7.49
C ILE A 120 -10.75 13.60 -6.76
N ALA A 121 -11.63 12.76 -7.32
CA ALA A 121 -12.91 12.44 -6.69
C ALA A 121 -12.75 11.79 -5.31
N ALA A 122 -11.77 10.90 -5.16
CA ALA A 122 -11.41 10.29 -3.89
C ALA A 122 -10.89 11.35 -2.89
N TRP A 123 -10.00 12.26 -3.31
CA TRP A 123 -9.48 13.33 -2.45
C TRP A 123 -10.54 14.30 -1.97
N MET A 124 -11.49 14.67 -2.84
CA MET A 124 -12.57 15.57 -2.49
C MET A 124 -13.67 14.90 -1.64
N GLY A 125 -13.52 13.62 -1.30
CA GLY A 125 -14.55 12.87 -0.56
C GLY A 125 -15.87 12.75 -1.33
N LEU A 126 -15.84 12.94 -2.66
CA LEU A 126 -17.02 12.84 -3.53
C LEU A 126 -17.39 11.39 -3.85
N VAL A 127 -16.53 10.48 -3.42
CA VAL A 127 -16.79 9.05 -3.37
C VAL A 127 -17.68 8.77 -2.16
N ALA A 128 -18.95 8.43 -2.43
CA ALA A 128 -19.83 7.95 -1.37
C ALA A 128 -19.26 6.63 -0.80
N PRO A 129 -19.20 6.47 0.54
CA PRO A 129 -18.93 5.17 1.13
C PRO A 129 -19.95 4.14 0.63
N ALA A 130 -19.56 2.87 0.63
CA ALA A 130 -20.49 1.80 0.35
C ALA A 130 -21.51 1.76 1.49
N TYR A 131 -22.75 2.24 1.29
CA TYR A 131 -23.78 2.13 2.32
C TYR A 131 -24.48 0.77 2.20
N ASN A 132 -23.83 -0.28 2.70
CA ASN A 132 -24.38 -1.63 2.74
C ASN A 132 -24.14 -2.30 4.10
N ALA A 133 -24.73 -3.48 4.30
CA ALA A 133 -24.64 -4.18 5.58
C ALA A 133 -23.19 -4.55 5.97
N LEU A 134 -22.33 -4.81 4.99
CA LEU A 134 -20.91 -5.11 5.25
C LEU A 134 -20.17 -3.88 5.79
N ASP A 135 -20.42 -2.70 5.22
CA ASP A 135 -19.87 -1.42 5.69
C ASP A 135 -20.29 -1.10 7.12
N GLU A 136 -21.57 -1.28 7.45
CA GLU A 136 -22.10 -1.05 8.79
C GLU A 136 -21.39 -1.93 9.82
N GLU A 137 -21.18 -3.21 9.49
CA GLU A 137 -20.48 -4.15 10.36
C GLU A 137 -18.99 -3.81 10.51
N ILE A 138 -18.29 -3.48 9.43
CA ILE A 138 -16.88 -3.06 9.48
C ILE A 138 -16.75 -1.77 10.30
N THR A 139 -17.66 -0.83 10.12
CA THR A 139 -17.71 0.43 10.87
C THR A 139 -17.98 0.18 12.36
N ALA A 140 -18.80 -0.81 12.71
CA ALA A 140 -19.01 -1.19 14.11
C ALA A 140 -17.71 -1.71 14.77
N PHE A 141 -16.84 -2.39 14.04
CA PHE A 141 -15.49 -2.72 14.54
C PHE A 141 -14.61 -1.47 14.72
N ALA A 142 -14.69 -0.51 13.81
CA ALA A 142 -14.01 0.78 13.94
C ALA A 142 -14.49 1.62 15.13
N GLN A 143 -15.64 1.31 15.72
CA GLN A 143 -16.12 1.94 16.96
C GLN A 143 -15.60 1.23 18.23
N LYS A 144 -15.20 -0.05 18.13
CA LYS A 144 -14.63 -0.82 19.24
C LYS A 144 -13.17 -0.46 19.54
N ALA A 145 -12.49 0.16 18.59
CA ALA A 145 -11.10 0.58 18.69
C ALA A 145 -10.94 2.01 18.17
N THR A 146 -9.89 2.71 18.58
CA THR A 146 -9.59 4.04 18.05
C THR A 146 -8.68 3.95 16.82
N GLY A 147 -8.97 4.75 15.80
CA GLY A 147 -8.18 4.83 14.57
C GLY A 147 -8.47 3.72 13.56
N GLY A 148 -7.70 3.70 12.47
CA GLY A 148 -7.82 2.70 11.41
C GLY A 148 -7.37 1.30 11.83
N PHE A 149 -7.74 0.29 11.04
CA PHE A 149 -7.50 -1.14 11.28
C PHE A 149 -6.09 -1.48 11.79
N VAL A 150 -5.06 -0.85 11.22
CA VAL A 150 -3.64 -1.06 11.57
C VAL A 150 -3.30 -0.73 13.04
N ASN A 151 -4.12 0.10 13.70
CA ASN A 151 -3.97 0.52 15.09
C ASN A 151 -4.86 -0.26 16.06
N TRP A 152 -5.73 -1.15 15.57
CA TRP A 152 -6.65 -1.88 16.42
C TRP A 152 -5.90 -2.88 17.32
N PRO A 153 -6.36 -3.12 18.56
CA PRO A 153 -5.86 -4.21 19.39
C PRO A 153 -5.94 -5.57 18.67
N LEU A 154 -5.06 -6.51 19.04
CA LEU A 154 -5.01 -7.84 18.40
C LEU A 154 -6.33 -8.58 18.56
N GLU A 155 -6.99 -8.44 19.71
CA GLU A 155 -8.28 -9.05 20.03
C GLU A 155 -9.38 -8.56 19.07
N VAL A 156 -9.39 -7.26 18.76
CA VAL A 156 -10.37 -6.66 17.84
C VAL A 156 -10.14 -7.14 16.42
N ARG A 157 -8.88 -7.26 15.96
CA ARG A 157 -8.55 -7.82 14.64
C ARG A 157 -8.86 -9.32 14.56
N ALA A 158 -8.67 -10.06 15.64
CA ALA A 158 -9.04 -11.47 15.73
C ALA A 158 -10.58 -11.64 15.64
N GLU A 159 -11.35 -10.79 16.30
CA GLU A 159 -12.82 -10.80 16.19
C GLU A 159 -13.28 -10.36 14.78
N TYR A 160 -12.66 -9.32 14.22
CA TYR A 160 -12.91 -8.85 12.85
C TYR A 160 -12.70 -9.98 11.84
N SER A 161 -11.55 -10.65 11.85
CA SER A 161 -11.27 -11.72 10.87
C SER A 161 -12.18 -12.93 11.02
N LYS A 162 -12.66 -13.24 12.23
CA LYS A 162 -13.68 -14.30 12.40
C LYS A 162 -15.04 -13.93 11.81
N THR A 163 -15.36 -12.63 11.77
CA THR A 163 -16.70 -12.14 11.42
C THR A 163 -16.79 -11.67 9.97
N ILE A 164 -15.84 -10.84 9.54
CA ILE A 164 -15.86 -10.12 8.26
C ILE A 164 -15.25 -10.94 7.14
N ARG A 165 -14.09 -11.59 7.37
CA ARG A 165 -13.40 -12.33 6.30
C ARG A 165 -14.28 -13.41 5.64
N PRO A 166 -15.04 -14.26 6.35
CA PRO A 166 -15.91 -15.24 5.69
C PRO A 166 -16.95 -14.59 4.77
N LYS A 167 -17.44 -13.39 5.11
CA LYS A 167 -18.40 -12.63 4.28
C LYS A 167 -17.72 -12.10 3.02
N VAL A 168 -16.54 -11.50 3.17
CA VAL A 168 -15.73 -11.05 2.02
C VAL A 168 -15.40 -12.22 1.10
N GLN A 169 -15.03 -13.39 1.64
CA GLN A 169 -14.78 -14.59 0.85
C GLN A 169 -16.03 -15.07 0.11
N ALA A 170 -17.20 -15.09 0.76
CA ALA A 170 -18.45 -15.47 0.11
C ALA A 170 -18.82 -14.54 -1.06
N ILE A 171 -18.55 -13.23 -0.92
CA ILE A 171 -18.74 -12.25 -2.00
C ILE A 171 -17.78 -12.53 -3.17
N LEU A 172 -16.51 -12.81 -2.89
CA LEU A 172 -15.53 -13.17 -3.90
C LEU A 172 -15.88 -14.48 -4.63
N GLU A 173 -16.37 -15.47 -3.90
CA GLU A 173 -16.80 -16.77 -4.45
C GLU A 173 -18.08 -16.65 -5.29
N SER A 174 -19.00 -15.76 -4.92
CA SER A 174 -20.23 -15.53 -5.70
C SER A 174 -19.95 -14.81 -7.02
N GLY A 175 -18.92 -13.96 -7.05
CA GLY A 175 -18.58 -13.09 -8.18
C GLY A 175 -19.46 -11.85 -8.29
N ASP A 176 -20.46 -11.69 -7.44
CA ASP A 176 -21.25 -10.47 -7.30
C ASP A 176 -20.57 -9.55 -6.29
N LEU A 177 -19.74 -8.63 -6.78
CA LEU A 177 -18.94 -7.75 -5.95
C LEU A 177 -19.73 -6.57 -5.35
N THR A 178 -21.03 -6.45 -5.58
CA THR A 178 -21.83 -5.26 -5.23
C THR A 178 -21.59 -4.79 -3.80
N ASP A 179 -21.52 -5.70 -2.83
CA ASP A 179 -21.31 -5.38 -1.41
C ASP A 179 -19.86 -4.98 -1.05
N LEU A 180 -18.91 -5.22 -1.95
CA LEU A 180 -17.52 -4.77 -1.83
C LEU A 180 -17.24 -3.49 -2.62
N MET A 181 -18.20 -2.98 -3.39
CA MET A 181 -17.98 -1.78 -4.21
C MET A 181 -18.11 -0.51 -3.36
N ALA A 182 -17.07 0.32 -3.35
CA ALA A 182 -17.10 1.70 -2.90
C ALA A 182 -16.73 2.59 -4.09
N ALA A 183 -17.45 3.70 -4.32
CA ALA A 183 -17.18 4.59 -5.48
C ALA A 183 -17.34 4.00 -6.89
N GLY A 184 -17.84 2.77 -7.05
CA GLY A 184 -17.78 2.07 -8.34
C GLY A 184 -16.48 1.26 -8.56
N HIS A 185 -15.66 1.08 -7.52
CA HIS A 185 -14.51 0.18 -7.52
C HIS A 185 -14.55 -0.75 -6.30
N PRO A 186 -13.97 -1.97 -6.35
CA PRO A 186 -13.84 -2.80 -5.17
C PRO A 186 -13.04 -2.09 -4.07
N ASN A 187 -13.50 -2.16 -2.82
CA ASN A 187 -12.80 -1.62 -1.68
C ASN A 187 -11.56 -2.49 -1.38
N ILE A 188 -10.43 -2.11 -1.97
CA ILE A 188 -9.17 -2.86 -1.88
C ILE A 188 -8.67 -2.96 -0.44
N GLN A 189 -8.96 -1.96 0.40
CA GLN A 189 -8.56 -1.99 1.79
C GLN A 189 -9.29 -3.11 2.57
N TRP A 190 -10.60 -3.30 2.35
CA TRP A 190 -11.35 -4.39 2.97
C TRP A 190 -10.93 -5.76 2.46
N LEU A 191 -10.60 -5.85 1.17
CA LEU A 191 -10.02 -7.06 0.58
C LEU A 191 -8.70 -7.42 1.27
N ALA A 192 -7.76 -6.48 1.34
CA ALA A 192 -6.44 -6.70 1.93
C ALA A 192 -6.53 -7.06 3.43
N GLN A 193 -7.39 -6.38 4.20
CA GLN A 193 -7.65 -6.69 5.61
C GLN A 193 -8.27 -8.08 5.80
N SER A 194 -9.02 -8.56 4.81
CA SER A 194 -9.69 -9.86 4.85
C SER A 194 -8.86 -10.99 4.23
N THR A 195 -7.66 -10.70 3.72
CA THR A 195 -6.75 -11.74 3.19
C THR A 195 -6.31 -12.70 4.29
N PHE A 196 -5.98 -12.16 5.47
CA PHE A 196 -5.40 -12.90 6.58
C PHE A 196 -6.42 -13.26 7.67
N ILE A 197 -6.12 -14.31 8.44
CA ILE A 197 -6.82 -14.65 9.67
C ILE A 197 -5.97 -14.16 10.84
N TYR A 198 -6.52 -13.28 11.68
CA TYR A 198 -5.80 -12.71 12.81
C TYR A 198 -6.16 -13.45 14.10
N GLY A 199 -5.18 -13.52 15.00
CA GLY A 199 -5.30 -14.19 16.29
C GLY A 199 -4.74 -13.35 17.42
N VAL A 200 -4.56 -14.02 18.55
CA VAL A 200 -3.84 -13.51 19.73
C VAL A 200 -2.78 -14.55 20.11
N PRO A 201 -1.62 -14.13 20.66
CA PRO A 201 -0.58 -15.05 21.09
C PRO A 201 -1.09 -16.03 22.15
N ASP A 202 -0.67 -17.28 22.02
CA ASP A 202 -0.87 -18.33 23.02
C ASP A 202 0.34 -18.41 23.98
N GLU A 203 0.28 -19.34 24.94
CA GLU A 203 1.35 -19.54 25.93
C GLU A 203 2.68 -20.02 25.33
N LYS A 204 2.67 -20.57 24.11
CA LYS A 204 3.88 -21.04 23.40
C LYS A 204 4.54 -19.92 22.62
N SER A 205 3.82 -18.82 22.41
CA SER A 205 4.28 -17.70 21.61
C SER A 205 5.33 -16.91 22.36
N ILE A 206 6.41 -16.53 21.69
CA ILE A 206 7.33 -15.52 22.20
C ILE A 206 6.57 -14.21 22.38
N SER A 207 6.98 -13.41 23.36
CA SER A 207 6.36 -12.11 23.62
C SER A 207 6.49 -11.18 22.41
N GLN A 208 5.52 -10.28 22.25
CA GLN A 208 5.58 -9.24 21.22
C GLN A 208 6.87 -8.41 21.32
N GLU A 209 7.35 -8.13 22.53
CA GLU A 209 8.59 -7.38 22.78
C GLU A 209 9.82 -8.13 22.24
N ASN A 210 9.93 -9.43 22.55
CA ASN A 210 11.02 -10.26 22.05
C ASN A 210 10.97 -10.38 20.51
N ALA A 211 9.78 -10.60 19.96
CA ALA A 211 9.57 -10.69 18.52
C ALA A 211 9.95 -9.36 17.82
N LEU A 212 9.57 -8.22 18.39
CA LEU A 212 9.91 -6.91 17.86
C LEU A 212 11.42 -6.65 17.91
N ALA A 213 12.10 -7.05 18.98
CA ALA A 213 13.55 -6.94 19.09
C ALA A 213 14.27 -7.75 17.99
N LEU A 214 13.80 -8.98 17.73
CA LEU A 214 14.30 -9.81 16.64
C LEU A 214 14.03 -9.18 15.27
N ALA A 215 12.84 -8.61 15.06
CA ALA A 215 12.50 -7.93 13.82
C ALA A 215 13.41 -6.71 13.55
N LYS A 216 13.67 -5.89 14.57
CA LYS A 216 14.60 -4.75 14.47
C LYS A 216 16.02 -5.21 14.12
N ALA A 217 16.51 -6.26 14.78
CA ALA A 217 17.82 -6.83 14.49
C ALA A 217 17.91 -7.38 13.07
N ALA A 218 16.85 -8.02 12.58
CA ALA A 218 16.79 -8.55 11.21
C ALA A 218 16.86 -7.44 10.15
N ILE A 219 16.24 -6.28 10.37
CA ILE A 219 16.33 -5.12 9.47
C ILE A 219 17.77 -4.62 9.38
N THR A 220 18.41 -4.37 10.53
CA THR A 220 19.82 -3.97 10.57
C THR A 220 20.73 -4.97 9.85
N ALA A 221 20.53 -6.27 10.10
CA ALA A 221 21.34 -7.31 9.49
C ALA A 221 21.13 -7.43 7.97
N SER A 222 19.89 -7.24 7.48
CA SER A 222 19.54 -7.46 6.08
C SER A 222 19.82 -6.25 5.19
N TYR A 223 19.63 -5.04 5.71
CA TYR A 223 19.72 -3.79 4.93
C TYR A 223 20.93 -2.93 5.30
N GLY A 224 21.74 -3.34 6.28
CA GLY A 224 22.93 -2.59 6.70
C GLY A 224 22.64 -1.23 7.36
N VAL A 225 21.37 -0.96 7.69
CA VAL A 225 20.95 0.27 8.38
C VAL A 225 21.31 0.22 9.87
N SER A 226 21.67 1.36 10.45
CA SER A 226 22.07 1.41 11.86
C SER A 226 20.91 1.04 12.80
N PRO A 227 21.18 0.42 13.95
CA PRO A 227 20.16 0.19 14.97
C PRO A 227 19.45 1.48 15.38
N ASP A 228 20.19 2.58 15.49
CA ASP A 228 19.65 3.90 15.84
C ASP A 228 18.64 4.40 14.80
N PHE A 229 18.89 4.17 13.50
CA PHE A 229 17.93 4.49 12.44
C PHE A 229 16.63 3.70 12.60
N VAL A 230 16.72 2.40 12.87
CA VAL A 230 15.53 1.55 13.06
C VAL A 230 14.71 2.00 14.29
N GLN A 231 15.34 2.58 15.31
CA GLN A 231 14.62 3.14 16.46
C GLN A 231 13.85 4.43 16.15
N GLN A 232 14.12 5.10 15.01
CA GLN A 232 13.42 6.33 14.63
C GLN A 232 11.99 6.09 14.16
N TYR A 233 11.62 4.84 13.82
CA TYR A 233 10.25 4.46 13.48
C TYR A 233 9.34 4.55 14.70
N LYS A 234 8.59 5.65 14.82
CA LYS A 234 7.69 5.93 15.95
C LYS A 234 6.41 5.09 15.90
N THR A 235 6.03 4.63 14.71
CA THR A 235 4.83 3.83 14.50
C THR A 235 5.21 2.50 13.86
N ILE A 236 4.89 1.42 14.56
CA ILE A 236 5.09 0.05 14.08
C ILE A 236 3.75 -0.65 14.20
N TYR A 237 3.18 -1.06 13.07
CA TYR A 237 1.96 -1.84 13.05
C TYR A 237 2.30 -3.30 13.34
N VAL A 238 1.60 -3.89 14.31
CA VAL A 238 1.88 -5.24 14.80
C VAL A 238 0.70 -6.12 14.48
N TYR A 239 0.90 -7.27 13.86
CA TYR A 239 -0.15 -8.26 13.60
C TYR A 239 0.26 -9.62 14.17
N TYR A 240 -0.74 -10.40 14.56
CA TYR A 240 -0.57 -11.82 14.91
C TYR A 240 -1.38 -12.64 13.92
N ASP A 241 -0.71 -13.25 12.96
CA ASP A 241 -1.30 -13.98 11.84
C ASP A 241 -1.39 -15.47 12.16
N ILE A 242 -2.59 -16.02 12.02
CA ILE A 242 -2.93 -17.44 12.21
C ILE A 242 -3.59 -18.05 10.97
N THR A 243 -3.38 -17.44 9.79
CA THR A 243 -3.87 -17.94 8.50
C THR A 243 -3.45 -19.40 8.29
N ASP A 244 -2.19 -19.72 8.64
CA ASP A 244 -1.77 -21.07 8.94
C ASP A 244 -1.70 -21.27 10.47
N ALA A 245 -2.73 -21.91 11.02
CA ALA A 245 -2.83 -22.13 12.46
C ALA A 245 -1.72 -23.05 13.02
N SER A 246 -1.00 -23.79 12.17
CA SER A 246 0.13 -24.62 12.60
C SER A 246 1.44 -23.85 12.73
N VAL A 247 1.53 -22.67 12.10
CA VAL A 247 2.72 -21.81 12.08
C VAL A 247 2.30 -20.34 12.28
N PRO A 248 1.81 -19.97 13.47
CA PRO A 248 1.44 -18.58 13.75
C PRO A 248 2.65 -17.65 13.62
N ARG A 249 2.42 -16.42 13.18
CA ARG A 249 3.48 -15.45 12.92
C ARG A 249 3.21 -14.12 13.61
N TRP A 250 4.29 -13.53 14.12
CA TRP A 250 4.33 -12.10 14.37
C TRP A 250 4.66 -11.39 13.06
N LYS A 251 3.92 -10.33 12.75
CA LYS A 251 4.26 -9.42 11.64
C LYS A 251 4.41 -8.00 12.15
N PHE A 252 5.46 -7.34 11.70
CA PHE A 252 5.78 -5.97 12.04
C PHE A 252 5.93 -5.15 10.77
N LEU A 253 5.15 -4.08 10.64
CA LEU A 253 5.32 -3.08 9.60
C LEU A 253 5.84 -1.78 10.22
N PHE A 254 7.07 -1.43 9.90
CA PHE A 254 7.73 -0.20 10.32
C PHE A 254 7.29 0.92 9.38
N ASN A 255 6.49 1.86 9.88
CA ASN A 255 5.86 2.89 9.05
C ASN A 255 6.82 4.06 8.78
N CYS A 256 7.29 4.21 7.53
CA CYS A 256 8.20 5.30 7.16
C CYS A 256 7.59 6.69 7.32
N MET A 257 6.26 6.83 7.27
CA MET A 257 5.55 8.10 7.51
C MET A 257 5.67 8.58 8.96
N SER A 258 6.20 7.73 9.85
CA SER A 258 6.47 8.07 11.25
C SER A 258 7.91 8.54 11.51
N LEU A 259 8.77 8.50 10.48
CA LEU A 259 10.14 8.97 10.55
C LEU A 259 10.22 10.48 10.74
N PRO A 260 11.32 10.99 11.30
CA PRO A 260 11.61 12.43 11.32
C PRO A 260 11.63 13.04 9.91
N PRO A 261 11.16 14.30 9.75
CA PRO A 261 11.05 14.95 8.44
C PRO A 261 12.40 15.24 7.77
N ASP A 262 13.51 15.13 8.50
CA ASP A 262 14.88 15.31 8.02
C ASP A 262 15.51 14.02 7.46
N VAL A 263 14.82 12.88 7.54
CA VAL A 263 15.25 11.65 6.86
C VAL A 263 15.08 11.84 5.34
N PRO A 264 16.14 11.64 4.53
CA PRO A 264 16.04 11.73 3.07
C PRO A 264 14.94 10.83 2.52
N GLN A 265 14.23 11.30 1.48
CA GLN A 265 13.07 10.58 0.94
C GLN A 265 13.44 9.18 0.41
N GLU A 266 14.64 9.02 -0.15
CA GLU A 266 15.19 7.75 -0.61
C GLU A 266 15.36 6.72 0.51
N ASP A 267 15.52 7.18 1.76
CA ASP A 267 15.68 6.34 2.95
C ASP A 267 14.35 6.08 3.67
N GLN A 268 13.25 6.71 3.23
CA GLN A 268 11.91 6.54 3.82
C GLN A 268 11.22 5.28 3.27
N LEU A 269 11.71 4.11 3.68
CA LEU A 269 11.14 2.81 3.30
C LEU A 269 10.26 2.22 4.41
N TYR A 270 9.15 1.61 4.03
CA TYR A 270 8.53 0.62 4.91
C TYR A 270 9.46 -0.56 5.04
N TYR A 271 9.59 -1.08 6.26
CA TYR A 271 10.14 -2.42 6.48
C TYR A 271 9.02 -3.33 6.97
N LYS A 272 8.85 -4.47 6.31
CA LYS A 272 7.97 -5.55 6.77
C LYS A 272 8.82 -6.73 7.20
N VAL A 273 8.57 -7.21 8.42
CA VAL A 273 9.22 -8.42 8.94
C VAL A 273 8.15 -9.37 9.45
N GLU A 274 8.20 -10.62 9.00
CA GLU A 274 7.39 -11.71 9.54
C GLU A 274 8.30 -12.77 10.15
N LEU A 275 7.97 -13.21 11.36
CA LEU A 275 8.70 -14.25 12.06
C LEU A 275 7.76 -15.23 12.75
N SER A 276 8.21 -16.47 12.85
CA SER A 276 7.53 -17.52 13.60
C SER A 276 7.25 -17.05 15.03
N ALA A 277 6.00 -17.16 15.46
CA ALA A 277 5.60 -16.75 16.78
C ALA A 277 6.15 -17.67 17.88
N TYR A 278 6.61 -18.89 17.55
CA TYR A 278 7.07 -19.86 18.55
C TYR A 278 8.57 -19.82 18.82
N ASP A 279 9.39 -19.63 17.78
CA ASP A 279 10.86 -19.68 17.91
C ASP A 279 11.56 -18.39 17.44
N GLY A 280 10.82 -17.44 16.89
CA GLY A 280 11.34 -16.15 16.45
C GLY A 280 12.18 -16.22 15.15
N SER A 281 12.17 -17.36 14.44
CA SER A 281 12.83 -17.47 13.15
C SER A 281 12.22 -16.50 12.12
N ILE A 282 13.06 -15.74 11.43
CA ILE A 282 12.62 -14.81 10.39
C ILE A 282 12.13 -15.62 9.19
N THR A 283 10.87 -15.44 8.83
CA THR A 283 10.20 -16.14 7.71
C THR A 283 10.06 -15.25 6.47
N PHE A 284 10.00 -13.93 6.66
CA PHE A 284 9.92 -12.96 5.59
C PHE A 284 10.52 -11.63 6.05
N ILE A 285 11.22 -10.96 5.15
CA ILE A 285 11.67 -9.58 5.35
C ILE A 285 11.66 -8.86 4.00
N ASN A 286 11.13 -7.64 3.98
CA ASN A 286 11.08 -6.82 2.79
C ASN A 286 11.15 -5.33 3.12
N ALA A 287 11.61 -4.54 2.14
CA ALA A 287 11.62 -3.09 2.19
C ALA A 287 10.95 -2.53 0.94
N PHE A 288 10.06 -1.57 1.09
CA PHE A 288 9.33 -0.98 -0.04
C PHE A 288 8.99 0.49 0.22
N PRO A 289 8.93 1.33 -0.82
CA PRO A 289 8.67 2.76 -0.64
C PRO A 289 7.22 3.02 -0.23
N PHE A 290 6.98 4.16 0.42
CA PHE A 290 5.64 4.73 0.47
C PHE A 290 5.20 5.15 -0.94
N MET A 291 3.95 4.84 -1.28
CA MET A 291 3.36 5.18 -2.57
C MET A 291 2.10 5.99 -2.32
N PHE A 292 2.05 7.21 -2.85
CA PHE A 292 0.97 8.17 -2.57
C PHE A 292 0.01 8.29 -3.76
N ASN A 293 -1.20 7.72 -3.67
CA ASN A 293 -2.20 7.70 -4.75
C ASN A 293 -1.73 6.94 -6.01
N GLY A 294 -2.65 6.62 -6.93
CA GLY A 294 -2.36 5.72 -8.05
C GLY A 294 -2.54 4.24 -7.68
N LEU A 295 -1.73 3.76 -6.73
CA LEU A 295 -1.69 2.36 -6.30
C LEU A 295 -2.61 2.07 -5.10
N ASN A 296 -3.48 3.00 -4.70
CA ASN A 296 -4.56 2.71 -3.75
C ASN A 296 -5.52 1.60 -4.24
N ASN A 297 -5.47 1.29 -5.54
CA ASN A 297 -6.22 0.19 -6.15
C ASN A 297 -5.37 -1.07 -6.35
N ASP A 298 -4.09 -1.06 -5.96
CA ASP A 298 -3.21 -2.22 -6.04
C ASP A 298 -3.35 -3.07 -4.77
N LEU A 299 -4.01 -4.21 -4.94
CA LEU A 299 -4.24 -5.15 -3.84
C LEU A 299 -2.95 -5.68 -3.24
N GLU A 300 -1.91 -5.93 -4.03
CA GLU A 300 -0.64 -6.49 -3.54
C GLU A 300 0.12 -5.47 -2.68
N TYR A 301 0.10 -4.20 -3.09
CA TYR A 301 0.63 -3.13 -2.25
C TYR A 301 -0.10 -3.06 -0.90
N HIS A 302 -1.43 -3.10 -0.93
CA HIS A 302 -2.21 -3.07 0.31
C HIS A 302 -1.99 -4.31 1.18
N ILE A 303 -1.90 -5.51 0.60
CA ILE A 303 -1.56 -6.75 1.31
C ILE A 303 -0.18 -6.64 1.97
N SER A 304 0.77 -5.96 1.35
CA SER A 304 2.12 -5.73 1.92
C SER A 304 2.10 -4.93 3.23
N HIS A 305 0.99 -4.29 3.60
CA HIS A 305 0.85 -3.57 4.87
C HIS A 305 0.32 -4.42 6.03
N TYR A 306 -0.14 -5.64 5.77
CA TYR A 306 -0.83 -6.53 6.72
C TYR A 306 -0.13 -7.89 6.87
#